data_AF-A0A3D3ZPS5-F1
#
_entry.id   AF-A0A3D3ZPS5-F1
#
_cell.length_a   1.000
_cell.length_b   1.000
_cell.length_c   1.000
_cell.angle_alpha   90.00
_cell.angle_beta   90.00
_cell.angle_gamma   90.00
#
_symmetry.space_group_name_H-M   'P 1'
#
loop_
_entity.id
_entity.type
_entity.pdbx_description
1 polymer ?
#
loop_
_entity_poly.entity_id
_entity_poly.type
_entity_poly.pdbx_seq_one_letter_code
_entity_poly.pdbx_strand_id
1 'polypeptide(L)'
;MSHSTDYMITCPCGMVFHSKIYEYVNTRQDPQLRYTVLAGLLNISTCPNCGRRAAHPRHFIYSDPEHSLLVYVDPSSDISEEARQLTLDKLRSVHQEV
;
A
#
# COMPACT_ATOMS: atom_id res chain seq x y z
N MET A 1 4.89 -3.75 -14.82
CA MET A 1 3.98 -2.62 -14.55
C MET A 1 3.33 -2.90 -13.21
N SER A 2 2.83 -1.91 -12.50
CA SER A 2 2.07 -2.13 -11.27
C SER A 2 0.81 -2.93 -11.58
N HIS A 3 0.38 -3.77 -10.63
CA HIS A 3 -0.83 -4.57 -10.75
C HIS A 3 -1.92 -3.99 -9.85
N SER A 4 -3.10 -3.79 -10.44
CA SER A 4 -4.29 -3.33 -9.74
C SER A 4 -5.53 -3.98 -10.31
N THR A 5 -6.49 -4.24 -9.44
CA THR A 5 -7.84 -4.64 -9.80
C THR A 5 -8.77 -3.44 -9.66
N ASP A 6 -9.69 -3.26 -10.61
CA ASP A 6 -10.72 -2.23 -10.52
C ASP A 6 -11.92 -2.76 -9.72
N TYR A 7 -12.30 -2.03 -8.68
CA TYR A 7 -13.41 -2.40 -7.80
C TYR A 7 -14.55 -1.39 -7.90
N MET A 8 -15.77 -1.91 -7.97
CA MET A 8 -16.98 -1.11 -7.81
C MET A 8 -17.23 -0.89 -6.31
N ILE A 9 -17.25 0.37 -5.89
CA ILE A 9 -17.41 0.80 -4.50
C ILE A 9 -18.74 1.54 -4.36
N THR A 10 -19.51 1.16 -3.34
CA THR A 10 -20.70 1.89 -2.92
C THR A 10 -20.37 2.76 -1.71
N CYS A 11 -20.47 4.07 -1.87
CA CYS A 11 -20.33 5.02 -0.77
C CYS A 11 -21.58 5.00 0.11
N PRO A 12 -21.48 5.23 1.44
CA PRO A 12 -22.64 5.43 2.31
C PRO A 12 -23.60 6.56 1.89
N CYS A 13 -23.17 7.50 1.03
CA CYS A 13 -24.07 8.51 0.45
C CYS A 13 -24.91 8.01 -0.74
N GLY A 14 -24.76 6.75 -1.14
CA GLY A 14 -25.45 6.11 -2.27
C GLY A 14 -24.68 6.15 -3.60
N MET A 15 -23.63 6.96 -3.72
CA MET A 15 -22.81 7.01 -4.95
C MET A 15 -22.06 5.70 -5.18
N VAL A 16 -22.20 5.13 -6.38
CA VAL A 16 -21.43 3.96 -6.83
C VAL A 16 -20.36 4.43 -7.82
N PHE A 17 -19.12 4.02 -7.63
CA PHE A 17 -18.00 4.44 -8.46
C PHE A 17 -16.89 3.38 -8.50
N HIS A 18 -16.04 3.46 -9.52
CA HIS A 18 -14.89 2.58 -9.71
C HIS A 18 -13.64 3.13 -9.04
N SER A 19 -12.83 2.25 -8.46
CA SER A 19 -11.52 2.60 -7.88
C SER A 19 -10.53 1.47 -8.10
N LYS A 20 -9.32 1.85 -8.53
CA LYS A 20 -8.19 0.93 -8.63
C LYS A 20 -7.66 0.61 -7.24
N ILE A 21 -7.48 -0.68 -6.98
CA ILE A 21 -6.88 -1.21 -5.77
C ILE A 21 -5.65 -2.03 -6.16
N TYR A 22 -4.49 -1.64 -5.65
CA TYR A 22 -3.19 -2.15 -6.02
C TYR A 22 -2.78 -3.33 -5.12
N GLU A 23 -2.24 -4.37 -5.75
CA GLU A 23 -1.65 -5.57 -5.12
C GLU A 23 -0.15 -5.65 -5.40
N TYR A 24 0.34 -4.93 -6.41
CA TYR A 24 1.76 -4.78 -6.70
C TYR A 24 2.04 -3.38 -7.20
N VAL A 25 3.05 -2.73 -6.60
CA VAL A 25 3.57 -1.43 -7.01
C VAL A 25 4.98 -1.62 -7.52
N ASN A 26 5.25 -1.17 -8.74
CA ASN A 26 6.59 -1.13 -9.32
C ASN A 26 6.96 0.33 -9.60
N THR A 27 7.80 0.93 -8.77
CA THR A 27 8.13 2.36 -8.89
C THR A 27 9.00 2.69 -10.09
N ARG A 28 9.73 1.71 -10.65
CA ARG A 28 10.48 1.91 -11.90
C ARG A 28 9.53 2.13 -13.09
N GLN A 29 8.40 1.43 -13.11
CA GLN A 29 7.43 1.53 -14.21
C GLN A 29 6.35 2.57 -13.94
N ASP A 30 5.97 2.77 -12.68
CA ASP A 30 4.95 3.72 -12.25
C ASP A 30 5.48 4.64 -11.13
N PRO A 31 6.38 5.60 -11.44
CA PRO A 31 7.08 6.40 -10.42
C PRO A 31 6.16 7.22 -9.52
N GLN A 32 5.00 7.63 -10.03
CA GLN A 32 4.01 8.39 -9.26
C GLN A 32 3.47 7.61 -8.06
N LEU A 33 3.41 6.27 -8.15
CA LEU A 33 2.92 5.43 -7.06
C LEU A 33 3.89 5.40 -5.87
N ARG A 34 5.17 5.73 -6.05
CA ARG A 34 6.13 5.90 -4.95
C ARG A 34 5.62 6.94 -3.95
N TYR A 35 5.27 8.13 -4.44
CA TYR A 35 4.78 9.22 -3.59
C TYR A 35 3.44 8.86 -2.94
N THR A 36 2.55 8.18 -3.66
CA THR A 36 1.26 7.70 -3.13
C THR A 36 1.44 6.71 -1.99
N VAL A 37 2.38 5.76 -2.11
CA VAL A 37 2.71 4.80 -1.06
C VAL A 37 3.30 5.51 0.16
N LEU A 38 4.31 6.38 -0.06
CA LEU A 38 5.00 7.09 1.03
C LEU A 38 4.08 8.06 1.78
N ALA A 39 3.08 8.63 1.10
CA ALA A 39 2.07 9.49 1.73
C ALA A 39 0.99 8.69 2.50
N GLY A 40 1.03 7.36 2.48
CA GLY A 40 -0.02 6.52 3.08
C GLY A 40 -1.36 6.63 2.36
N LEU A 41 -1.34 6.96 1.06
CA LEU A 41 -2.54 7.22 0.25
C LEU A 41 -2.88 6.08 -0.72
N LEU A 42 -2.03 5.05 -0.81
CA LEU A 42 -2.32 3.88 -1.65
C LEU A 42 -3.59 3.19 -1.16
N ASN A 43 -4.41 2.72 -2.10
CA ASN A 43 -5.66 2.00 -1.82
C ASN A 43 -6.64 2.82 -0.96
N ILE A 44 -6.61 4.15 -1.09
CA ILE A 44 -7.64 5.05 -0.56
C ILE A 44 -8.53 5.50 -1.71
N SER A 45 -9.81 5.15 -1.63
CA SER A 45 -10.84 5.68 -2.52
C SER A 45 -11.41 6.99 -1.97
N THR A 46 -11.74 7.93 -2.87
CA THR A 46 -12.44 9.17 -2.52
C THR A 46 -13.74 9.24 -3.30
N CYS A 47 -14.87 9.34 -2.59
CA CYS A 47 -16.17 9.46 -3.24
C CYS A 47 -16.25 10.77 -4.04
N PRO A 48 -16.57 10.72 -5.35
CA PRO A 48 -16.65 11.92 -6.18
C PRO A 48 -17.86 12.81 -5.83
N ASN A 49 -18.87 12.27 -5.14
CA ASN A 49 -20.08 13.01 -4.79
C ASN A 49 -19.95 13.77 -3.46
N CYS A 50 -19.46 13.12 -2.40
CA CYS A 50 -19.43 13.70 -1.04
C CYS A 50 -18.02 13.89 -0.46
N GLY A 51 -16.96 13.52 -1.20
CA GLY A 51 -15.58 13.66 -0.75
C GLY A 51 -15.14 12.67 0.35
N ARG A 52 -16.01 11.76 0.79
CA ARG A 52 -15.68 10.77 1.82
C ARG A 52 -14.53 9.88 1.34
N ARG A 53 -13.52 9.70 2.19
CA ARG A 53 -12.38 8.82 1.96
C ARG A 53 -12.57 7.50 2.68
N ALA A 54 -12.20 6.40 2.01
CA ALA A 54 -12.20 5.06 2.59
C ALA A 54 -10.92 4.34 2.20
N ALA A 55 -10.20 3.86 3.21
CA ALA A 55 -9.04 3.00 3.03
C ALA A 55 -9.50 1.55 2.77
N HIS A 56 -8.83 0.89 1.83
CA HIS A 56 -9.06 -0.51 1.49
C HIS A 56 -7.84 -1.31 1.91
N PRO A 57 -7.86 -1.94 3.09
CA PRO A 57 -6.73 -2.72 3.58
C PRO A 57 -6.52 -3.92 2.64
N ARG A 58 -5.52 -3.80 1.77
CA ARG A 58 -5.07 -4.86 0.87
C ARG A 58 -3.59 -5.06 1.05
N HIS A 59 -3.20 -6.33 1.19
CA HIS A 59 -1.82 -6.73 1.09
C HIS A 59 -1.30 -6.35 -0.29
N PHE A 60 -0.10 -5.80 -0.35
CA PHE A 60 0.54 -5.51 -1.62
C PHE A 60 2.05 -5.65 -1.53
N ILE A 61 2.68 -5.91 -2.66
CA ILE A 61 4.13 -5.90 -2.80
C ILE A 61 4.57 -4.54 -3.34
N TYR A 62 5.46 -3.87 -2.63
CA TYR A 62 6.15 -2.68 -3.10
C TYR A 62 7.54 -3.05 -3.62
N SER A 63 7.78 -2.80 -4.90
CA SER A 63 9.09 -2.98 -5.53
C SER A 63 9.65 -1.63 -5.91
N ASP A 64 10.83 -1.33 -5.37
CA ASP A 64 11.64 -0.17 -5.73
C ASP A 64 13.03 -0.62 -6.14
N PRO A 65 13.18 -1.00 -7.43
CA PRO A 65 14.43 -1.51 -7.94
C PRO A 65 15.56 -0.48 -8.01
N GLU A 66 15.27 0.82 -7.96
CA GLU A 66 16.29 1.88 -7.92
C GLU A 66 17.04 1.85 -6.57
N HIS A 67 16.34 1.48 -5.50
CA HIS A 67 16.87 1.41 -4.14
C HIS A 67 17.11 -0.03 -3.67
N SER A 68 17.01 -1.02 -4.57
CA SER A 68 17.13 -2.45 -4.27
C SER A 68 16.15 -2.94 -3.19
N LEU A 69 14.93 -2.41 -3.18
CA LEU A 69 13.90 -2.76 -2.19
C LEU A 69 12.79 -3.63 -2.79
N LEU A 70 12.40 -4.65 -2.02
CA LEU A 70 11.19 -5.43 -2.22
C LEU A 70 10.54 -5.63 -0.85
N VAL A 71 9.33 -5.07 -0.68
CA VAL A 71 8.63 -5.03 0.60
C VAL A 71 7.26 -5.67 0.43
N TYR A 72 6.93 -6.61 1.30
CA TYR A 72 5.56 -7.06 1.48
C TYR A 72 4.89 -6.17 2.52
N VAL A 73 3.79 -5.53 2.17
CA VAL A 73 3.05 -4.63 3.05
C VAL A 73 1.79 -5.34 3.51
N ASP A 74 1.72 -5.57 4.82
CA ASP A 74 0.54 -6.07 5.50
C ASP A 74 -0.27 -4.88 6.05
N PRO A 75 -1.53 -4.68 5.62
CA PRO A 75 -2.37 -3.58 6.07
C PRO A 75 -3.04 -3.88 7.43
N SER A 76 -2.85 -5.08 8.01
CA SER A 76 -3.39 -5.42 9.32
C SER A 76 -2.74 -4.59 10.42
N SER A 77 -3.56 -4.11 11.34
CA SER A 77 -3.11 -3.45 12.58
C SER A 77 -2.77 -4.45 13.69
N ASP A 78 -2.79 -5.75 13.38
CA ASP A 78 -2.79 -6.85 14.36
C ASP A 78 -1.49 -7.67 14.29
N ILE A 79 -0.38 -7.00 13.97
CA ILE A 79 0.94 -7.55 14.26
C ILE A 79 1.18 -7.42 15.76
N SER A 80 1.43 -8.53 16.44
CA SER A 80 1.83 -8.50 17.84
C SER A 80 3.10 -7.65 17.99
N GLU A 81 3.25 -6.98 19.12
CA GLU A 81 4.48 -6.23 19.43
C GLU A 81 5.73 -7.11 19.30
N GLU A 82 5.60 -8.41 19.57
CA GLU A 82 6.65 -9.41 19.35
C GLU A 82 6.99 -9.60 17.87
N ALA A 83 6.00 -9.77 16.99
CA ALA A 83 6.21 -9.89 15.55
C ALA A 83 6.82 -8.62 14.95
N ARG A 84 6.41 -7.44 15.46
CA ARG A 84 7.00 -6.15 15.13
C ARG A 84 8.48 -6.10 15.54
N GLN A 85 8.79 -6.52 16.76
CA GLN A 85 10.15 -6.53 17.27
C GLN A 85 11.06 -7.51 16.51
N LEU A 86 10.58 -8.71 16.22
CA LEU A 86 11.30 -9.69 15.39
C LEU A 86 11.61 -9.15 13.99
N THR A 87 10.65 -8.46 13.38
CA THR A 87 10.85 -7.80 12.08
C THR A 87 11.91 -6.72 12.16
N LEU A 88 11.88 -5.87 13.19
CA LEU A 88 12.88 -4.82 13.40
C LEU A 88 14.28 -5.38 13.65
N ASP A 89 14.38 -6.45 14.45
CA ASP A 89 15.66 -7.10 14.74
C ASP A 89 16.22 -7.76 13.48
N LYS A 90 15.35 -8.36 12.65
CA LYS A 90 15.75 -8.90 11.34
C LYS A 90 16.26 -7.80 10.41
N LEU A 91 15.56 -6.67 10.30
CA LEU A 91 15.99 -5.53 9.48
C LEU A 91 17.34 -4.97 9.96
N ARG A 92 17.53 -4.83 11.27
CA ARG A 92 18.81 -4.37 11.86
C ARG A 92 19.95 -5.34 11.57
N SER A 93 19.71 -6.65 11.66
CA SER A 93 20.74 -7.66 11.36
C SER A 93 21.22 -7.61 9.92
N VAL A 94 20.39 -7.15 8.99
CA VAL A 94 20.74 -6.98 7.56
C VAL A 94 21.49 -5.66 7.30
N HIS A 95 21.35 -4.67 8.20
CA HIS A 95 21.91 -3.33 8.05
C HIS A 95 23.04 -3.00 9.04
N GLN A 96 23.56 -3.98 9.79
CA GLN A 96 24.70 -3.82 10.72
C GLN A 96 26.06 -4.30 10.16
N GLU A 97 26.17 -4.48 8.84
CA GLU A 97 27.47 -4.62 8.15
C GLU A 97 27.76 -3.41 7.22
N VAL A 98 27.56 -2.19 7.73
CA VAL A 98 28.15 -0.97 7.15
C VAL A 98 28.92 -0.20 8.21
#